data_AF-A0AAJ0HFE8-F1
#
_entry.id   AF-A0AAJ0HFE8-F1
#
_cell.length_a   1.000
_cell.length_b   1.000
_cell.length_c   1.000
_cell.angle_alpha   90.00
_cell.angle_beta   90.00
_cell.angle_gamma   90.00
#
_symmetry.space_group_name_H-M   'P 1'
#
loop_
_entity.id
_entity.type
_entity.pdbx_description
1 polymer ?
#
loop_
_entity_poly.entity_id
_entity_poly.type
_entity_poly.pdbx_seq_one_letter_code
_entity_poly.pdbx_strand_id
1 'polypeptide(L)'
;MPHTSLWLLPPPAHPLHATLTALISHTLPALLPLESTAATLGPHFFAPHLTLTSDILPATYGAGPQAWLDSLPFPAGEEVQVRFGRVVTGDVFVRRCYVKVGMDGVRGLARVARGYGVYGAGPGEEEQKTEEWLGAWEKEFGPHVSLV
;
A
#
# COMPACT_ATOMS: atom_id res chain seq x y z
N MET A 1 -2.27 -2.50 -20.31
CA MET A 1 -3.64 -2.41 -19.76
C MET A 1 -3.53 -1.77 -18.39
N PRO A 2 -4.40 -0.85 -17.98
CA PRO A 2 -4.30 -0.27 -16.64
C PRO A 2 -4.57 -1.37 -15.62
N HIS A 3 -3.58 -1.66 -14.79
CA HIS A 3 -3.75 -2.50 -13.63
C HIS A 3 -4.12 -1.63 -12.44
N THR A 4 -4.91 -2.17 -11.53
CA THR A 4 -5.29 -1.48 -10.29
C THR A 4 -4.54 -2.04 -9.09
N SER A 5 -4.58 -1.31 -7.99
CA SER A 5 -3.95 -1.68 -6.73
C SER A 5 -4.94 -1.50 -5.58
N LEU A 6 -4.73 -2.25 -4.50
CA LEU A 6 -5.49 -2.12 -3.25
C LEU A 6 -4.61 -1.49 -2.19
N TRP A 7 -5.16 -0.47 -1.52
CA TRP A 7 -4.47 0.35 -0.56
C TRP A 7 -5.16 0.30 0.79
N LEU A 8 -4.36 0.21 1.86
CA LEU A 8 -4.79 0.47 3.23
C LEU A 8 -4.54 1.95 3.54
N LEU A 9 -5.60 2.68 3.92
CA LEU A 9 -5.52 4.09 4.27
C LEU A 9 -5.70 4.27 5.79
N PRO A 10 -5.00 5.24 6.42
CA PRO A 10 -5.28 5.62 7.79
C PRO A 10 -6.68 6.26 7.87
N PRO A 11 -7.51 5.90 8.87
CA PRO A 11 -8.84 6.49 9.02
C PRO A 11 -8.78 8.02 9.07
N PRO A 12 -9.68 8.76 8.41
CA PRO A 12 -9.64 10.23 8.36
C PRO A 12 -9.64 10.91 9.73
N ALA A 13 -10.33 10.32 10.71
CA ALA A 13 -10.39 10.84 12.09
C ALA A 13 -9.16 10.49 12.93
N HIS A 14 -8.28 9.59 12.47
CA HIS A 14 -7.12 9.16 13.24
C HIS A 14 -5.94 10.13 13.04
N PRO A 15 -5.21 10.53 14.09
CA PRO A 15 -4.10 11.51 13.99
C PRO A 15 -3.05 11.19 12.92
N LEU A 16 -2.73 9.90 12.71
CA LEU A 16 -1.85 9.44 11.63
C LEU A 16 -2.21 9.99 10.25
N HIS A 17 -3.50 10.10 9.93
CA HIS A 17 -3.93 10.62 8.63
C HIS A 17 -3.45 12.05 8.43
N ALA A 18 -3.67 12.92 9.42
CA ALA A 18 -3.22 14.31 9.38
C ALA A 18 -1.68 14.42 9.38
N THR A 19 -1.00 13.64 10.24
CA THR A 19 0.47 13.65 10.32
C THR A 19 1.12 13.22 9.01
N LEU A 20 0.70 12.09 8.44
CA LEU A 20 1.26 11.60 7.18
C LEU A 20 0.95 12.53 6.02
N THR A 21 -0.29 13.06 5.96
CA THR A 21 -0.67 14.06 4.97
C THR A 21 0.23 15.29 5.05
N ALA A 22 0.50 15.83 6.24
CA ALA A 22 1.37 16.99 6.43
C ALA A 22 2.85 16.70 6.06
N LEU A 23 3.33 15.47 6.31
CA LEU A 23 4.66 15.05 5.89
C LEU A 23 4.79 15.02 4.37
N ILE A 24 3.84 14.37 3.69
CA ILE A 24 3.82 14.19 2.23
C ILE A 24 3.61 15.53 1.51
N SER A 25 2.65 16.34 1.96
CA SER A 25 2.20 17.52 1.22
C SER A 25 2.96 18.81 1.56
N HIS A 26 3.59 18.91 2.74
CA HIS A 26 4.19 20.18 3.16
C HIS A 26 5.63 20.00 3.63
N THR A 27 5.86 19.09 4.58
CA THR A 27 7.12 19.05 5.32
C THR A 27 8.27 18.55 4.45
N LEU A 28 8.13 17.38 3.81
CA LEU A 28 9.21 16.81 3.01
C LEU A 28 9.45 17.55 1.70
N PRO A 29 8.42 17.99 0.94
CA PRO A 29 8.66 18.82 -0.24
C PRO A 29 9.43 20.11 0.06
N ALA A 30 9.17 20.75 1.20
CA ALA A 30 9.90 21.97 1.62
C ALA A 30 11.36 21.68 1.99
N LEU A 31 11.65 20.50 2.55
CA LEU A 31 12.99 20.09 2.96
C LEU A 31 13.82 19.46 1.82
N LEU A 32 13.15 18.97 0.77
CA LEU A 32 13.76 18.32 -0.39
C LEU A 32 13.45 19.08 -1.70
N PRO A 33 13.79 20.38 -1.81
CA PRO A 33 13.37 21.23 -2.92
C PRO A 33 13.93 20.78 -4.29
N LEU A 34 15.06 20.07 -4.33
CA LEU A 34 15.62 19.52 -5.57
C LEU A 34 14.68 18.51 -6.25
N GLU A 35 13.80 17.84 -5.52
CA GLU A 35 12.75 17.00 -6.10
C GLU A 35 11.58 17.82 -6.66
N SER A 36 11.37 19.02 -6.12
CA SER A 36 10.40 20.00 -6.63
C SER A 36 10.92 20.81 -7.83
N THR A 37 12.23 20.75 -8.14
CA THR A 37 12.85 21.52 -9.24
C THR A 37 12.83 20.83 -10.61
N ALA A 38 12.34 19.60 -10.70
CA ALA A 38 11.86 19.08 -11.98
C ALA A 38 10.60 19.88 -12.33
N ALA A 39 10.75 21.02 -13.02
CA ALA A 39 9.72 22.03 -13.29
C ALA A 39 8.47 21.54 -14.05
N THR A 40 8.35 20.24 -14.29
CA THR A 40 7.21 19.54 -14.90
C THR A 40 6.50 18.56 -13.96
N LEU A 41 7.01 18.34 -12.75
CA LEU A 41 6.42 17.47 -11.72
C LEU A 41 6.17 18.34 -10.48
N GLY A 42 4.98 18.93 -10.38
CA GLY A 42 4.55 19.56 -9.13
C GLY A 42 4.60 18.56 -7.97
N PRO A 43 4.58 19.01 -6.70
CA PRO A 43 4.56 18.10 -5.55
C PRO A 43 3.52 16.99 -5.78
N HIS A 44 3.98 15.75 -5.86
CA HIS A 44 3.10 14.60 -6.05
C HIS A 44 2.29 14.41 -4.78
N PHE A 45 1.13 15.03 -4.72
CA PHE A 45 0.19 14.82 -3.64
C PHE A 45 -0.52 13.49 -3.87
N PHE A 46 -0.17 12.50 -3.05
CA PHE A 46 -0.90 11.24 -2.97
C PHE A 46 -1.48 11.07 -1.57
N ALA A 47 -2.60 10.36 -1.47
CA ALA A 47 -3.18 10.04 -0.18
C ALA A 47 -2.20 9.16 0.62
N PRO A 48 -2.04 9.34 1.93
CA PRO A 48 -1.20 8.45 2.73
C PRO A 48 -1.76 7.02 2.66
N HIS A 49 -0.97 6.07 2.15
CA HIS A 49 -1.42 4.70 1.96
C HIS A 49 -0.28 3.68 2.14
N LEU A 50 -0.68 2.44 2.43
CA LEU A 50 0.14 1.24 2.31
C LEU A 50 -0.44 0.38 1.19
N THR A 51 0.36 0.06 0.18
CA THR A 51 -0.06 -0.82 -0.92
C THR A 51 -0.09 -2.27 -0.46
N LEU A 52 -1.27 -2.88 -0.44
CA LEU A 52 -1.47 -4.29 -0.07
C LEU A 52 -1.21 -5.23 -1.24
N THR A 53 -1.60 -4.81 -2.45
CA THR A 53 -1.29 -5.53 -3.69
C THR A 53 -1.42 -4.61 -4.90
N SER A 54 -0.85 -5.05 -6.02
CA SER A 54 -0.92 -4.44 -7.33
C SER A 54 -1.22 -5.51 -8.39
N ASP A 55 -1.39 -5.08 -9.64
CA ASP A 55 -1.64 -5.97 -10.78
C ASP A 55 -3.02 -6.65 -10.77
N ILE A 56 -4.01 -6.00 -10.16
CA ILE A 56 -5.39 -6.46 -10.20
C ILE A 56 -5.99 -6.10 -11.56
N LEU A 57 -6.42 -7.14 -12.29
CA LEU A 57 -7.04 -7.00 -13.59
C LEU A 57 -8.47 -6.46 -13.46
N PRO A 58 -8.92 -5.56 -14.35
CA PRO A 58 -10.30 -5.08 -14.32
C PRO A 58 -11.37 -6.17 -14.43
N ALA A 59 -11.04 -7.30 -15.06
CA ALA A 59 -11.91 -8.47 -15.12
C ALA A 59 -12.24 -9.05 -13.73
N THR A 60 -11.36 -8.86 -12.72
CA THR A 60 -11.55 -9.35 -11.36
C THR A 60 -12.75 -8.70 -10.66
N TYR A 61 -12.98 -7.40 -10.89
CA TYR A 61 -14.08 -6.65 -10.24
C TYR A 61 -15.20 -6.21 -11.20
N GLY A 62 -15.02 -6.44 -12.51
CA GLY A 62 -16.01 -6.12 -13.53
C GLY A 62 -16.48 -4.66 -13.48
N ALA A 63 -17.79 -4.45 -13.50
CA ALA A 63 -18.40 -3.11 -13.43
C ALA A 63 -18.61 -2.61 -11.99
N GLY A 64 -18.33 -3.42 -10.97
CA GLY A 64 -18.67 -3.14 -9.57
C GLY A 64 -17.46 -3.15 -8.63
N PRO A 65 -16.50 -2.22 -8.78
CA PRO A 65 -15.27 -2.21 -7.98
C PRO A 65 -15.54 -2.11 -6.47
N GLN A 66 -16.51 -1.29 -6.06
CA GLN A 66 -16.87 -1.16 -4.64
C GLN A 66 -17.54 -2.44 -4.10
N ALA A 67 -18.49 -3.01 -4.84
CA ALA A 67 -19.15 -4.24 -4.43
C ALA A 67 -18.17 -5.43 -4.33
N TRP A 68 -17.19 -5.49 -5.23
CA TRP A 68 -16.09 -6.44 -5.14
C TRP A 68 -15.23 -6.20 -3.89
N LEU A 69 -14.80 -4.96 -3.64
CA LEU A 69 -14.02 -4.60 -2.46
C LEU A 69 -14.75 -4.98 -1.16
N ASP A 70 -16.04 -4.68 -1.07
CA ASP A 70 -16.89 -4.96 0.09
C ASP A 70 -17.11 -6.47 0.32
N SER A 71 -16.93 -7.30 -0.72
CA SER A 71 -17.05 -8.76 -0.64
C SER A 71 -15.80 -9.48 -0.16
N LEU A 72 -14.66 -8.78 -0.11
CA LEU A 72 -13.40 -9.39 0.30
C LEU A 72 -13.44 -9.69 1.81
N PRO A 73 -12.99 -10.88 2.24
CA PRO A 73 -13.04 -11.28 3.64
C PRO A 73 -11.88 -10.67 4.43
N PHE A 74 -11.79 -9.34 4.46
CA PHE A 74 -10.82 -8.65 5.28
C PHE A 74 -11.13 -8.84 6.77
N PRO A 75 -10.10 -8.94 7.63
CA PRO A 75 -10.29 -8.91 9.08
C PRO A 75 -11.00 -7.61 9.50
N ALA A 76 -11.63 -7.65 10.67
CA ALA A 76 -12.24 -6.46 11.24
C ALA A 76 -11.17 -5.38 11.50
N GLY A 77 -11.53 -4.10 11.38
CA GLY A 77 -10.56 -3.00 11.53
C GLY A 77 -9.84 -3.00 12.88
N GLU A 78 -10.49 -3.47 13.94
CA GLU A 78 -9.93 -3.61 15.29
C GLU A 78 -8.88 -4.73 15.43
N GLU A 79 -8.86 -5.68 14.50
CA GLU A 79 -7.86 -6.76 14.42
C GLU A 79 -6.60 -6.32 13.67
N VAL A 80 -6.65 -5.19 12.97
CA VAL A 80 -5.55 -4.65 12.16
C VAL A 80 -4.69 -3.71 13.00
N GLN A 81 -3.44 -4.12 13.28
CA GLN A 81 -2.48 -3.30 14.03
C GLN A 81 -1.27 -2.90 13.19
N VAL A 82 -1.33 -1.72 12.57
CA VAL A 82 -0.21 -1.19 11.77
C VAL A 82 0.87 -0.62 12.68
N ARG A 83 2.05 -1.25 12.71
CA ARG A 83 3.20 -0.77 13.47
C ARG A 83 4.22 -0.09 12.56
N PHE A 84 4.37 1.22 12.70
CA PHE A 84 5.38 2.00 11.99
C PHE A 84 6.76 1.74 12.61
N GLY A 85 7.74 1.51 11.75
CA GLY A 85 9.15 1.35 12.09
C GLY A 85 9.95 2.60 11.73
N ARG A 86 11.21 2.38 11.34
CA ARG A 86 12.11 3.46 10.93
C ARG A 86 11.72 4.06 9.59
N VAL A 87 12.04 5.34 9.41
CA VAL A 87 12.12 5.99 8.10
C VAL A 87 13.35 5.46 7.36
N VAL A 88 13.20 5.21 6.06
CA VAL A 88 14.26 4.72 5.18
C VAL A 88 14.26 5.55 3.91
N THR A 89 15.45 5.83 3.40
CA THR A 89 15.67 6.46 2.10
C THR A 89 16.30 5.47 1.13
N GLY A 90 16.05 5.65 -0.16
CA GLY A 90 16.60 4.80 -1.22
C GLY A 90 16.67 5.54 -2.55
N ASP A 91 17.36 4.94 -3.52
CA ASP A 91 17.65 5.62 -4.80
C ASP A 91 16.55 5.42 -5.86
N VAL A 92 15.54 4.59 -5.57
CA VAL A 92 14.40 4.33 -6.47
C VAL A 92 13.29 5.33 -6.17
N PHE A 93 12.71 5.96 -7.20
CA PHE A 93 11.72 7.03 -7.07
C PHE A 93 10.59 6.75 -6.06
N VAL A 94 9.95 5.58 -6.09
CA VAL A 94 8.86 5.22 -5.16
C VAL A 94 9.32 4.81 -3.75
N ARG A 95 10.63 4.66 -3.52
CA ARG A 95 11.27 4.28 -2.25
C ARG A 95 12.29 5.33 -1.80
N ARG A 96 12.07 6.58 -2.19
CA ARG A 96 13.00 7.68 -1.95
C ARG A 96 13.03 8.11 -0.50
N CYS A 97 11.86 8.20 0.10
CA CYS A 97 11.65 8.27 1.53
C CYS A 97 10.36 7.54 1.87
N TYR A 98 10.43 6.56 2.76
CA TYR A 98 9.27 5.79 3.18
C TYR A 98 9.42 5.35 4.64
N VAL A 99 8.30 5.10 5.31
CA VAL A 99 8.29 4.47 6.63
C VAL A 99 8.07 2.98 6.48
N LYS A 100 8.95 2.17 7.06
CA LYS A 100 8.72 0.71 7.13
C LYS A 100 7.53 0.42 8.03
N VAL A 101 6.76 -0.60 7.68
CA VAL A 101 5.67 -1.12 8.50
C VAL A 101 6.00 -2.56 8.91
N GLY A 102 5.58 -2.97 10.11
CA GLY A 102 5.73 -4.35 10.59
C GLY A 102 4.78 -5.30 9.86
N MET A 103 5.28 -6.50 9.51
CA MET A 103 4.53 -7.46 8.70
C MET A 103 3.35 -8.09 9.46
N ASP A 104 3.50 -8.39 10.74
CA ASP A 104 2.52 -9.12 11.56
C ASP A 104 1.11 -8.52 11.49
N GLY A 105 1.00 -7.19 11.49
CA GLY A 105 -0.28 -6.49 11.50
C GLY A 105 -0.94 -6.29 10.14
N VAL A 106 -0.23 -6.57 9.04
CA VAL A 106 -0.72 -6.29 7.67
C VAL A 106 -0.65 -7.51 6.74
N ARG A 107 0.03 -8.58 7.15
CA ARG A 107 0.15 -9.82 6.37
C ARG A 107 -1.21 -10.41 6.02
N GLY A 108 -2.15 -10.44 6.97
CA GLY A 108 -3.51 -10.95 6.74
C GLY A 108 -4.24 -10.16 5.66
N LEU A 109 -4.15 -8.83 5.70
CA LEU A 109 -4.72 -7.94 4.69
C LEU A 109 -4.09 -8.16 3.32
N ALA A 110 -2.75 -8.24 3.24
CA ALA A 110 -2.03 -8.45 2.00
C ALA A 110 -2.35 -9.83 1.40
N ARG A 111 -2.51 -10.87 2.23
CA ARG A 111 -2.93 -12.21 1.82
C ARG A 111 -4.29 -12.18 1.15
N VAL A 112 -5.30 -11.55 1.78
CA VAL A 112 -6.64 -11.40 1.20
C VAL A 112 -6.57 -10.59 -0.09
N ALA A 113 -5.90 -9.44 -0.07
CA ALA A 113 -5.79 -8.57 -1.24
C ALA A 113 -5.15 -9.29 -2.44
N ARG A 114 -4.02 -9.98 -2.25
CA ARG A 114 -3.33 -10.69 -3.33
C ARG A 114 -4.08 -11.93 -3.79
N GLY A 115 -4.57 -12.74 -2.83
CA GLY A 115 -5.26 -13.98 -3.11
C GLY A 115 -6.50 -13.75 -3.97
N TYR A 116 -7.36 -12.81 -3.58
CA TYR A 116 -8.59 -12.50 -4.31
C TYR A 116 -8.35 -11.58 -5.51
N GLY A 117 -7.36 -10.69 -5.44
CA GLY A 117 -7.08 -9.72 -6.49
C GLY A 117 -6.36 -10.29 -7.71
N VAL A 118 -5.53 -11.32 -7.52
CA VAL A 118 -4.60 -11.80 -8.55
C VAL A 118 -4.64 -13.31 -8.77
N TYR A 119 -4.66 -14.10 -7.71
CA TYR A 119 -4.55 -15.56 -7.85
C TYR A 119 -5.88 -16.30 -7.88
N GLY A 120 -7.00 -15.65 -7.54
CA GLY A 120 -8.34 -16.23 -7.66
C GLY A 120 -8.84 -17.01 -6.44
N ALA A 121 -8.28 -16.75 -5.25
CA ALA A 121 -8.69 -17.25 -3.92
C ALA A 121 -9.29 -18.67 -3.88
N GLY A 122 -8.46 -19.66 -3.56
CA GLY A 122 -8.89 -21.06 -3.39
C GLY A 122 -7.88 -21.87 -2.58
N PRO A 123 -8.27 -23.03 -2.03
CA PRO A 123 -7.34 -23.94 -1.40
C PRO A 123 -6.43 -24.59 -2.44
N GLY A 124 -5.17 -24.82 -2.09
CA GLY A 124 -4.21 -25.50 -2.97
C GLY A 124 -3.23 -24.54 -3.64
N GLU A 125 -3.22 -24.53 -4.98
CA GLU A 125 -2.19 -23.84 -5.75
C GLU A 125 -2.25 -22.31 -5.58
N GLU A 126 -3.46 -21.75 -5.50
CA GLU A 126 -3.70 -20.31 -5.33
C GLU A 126 -3.22 -19.82 -3.96
N GLU A 127 -3.47 -20.59 -2.91
CA GLU A 127 -2.97 -20.31 -1.56
C GLU A 127 -1.44 -20.38 -1.54
N GLN A 128 -0.85 -21.42 -2.12
CA GLN A 128 0.61 -21.56 -2.20
C GLN A 128 1.25 -20.37 -2.93
N LYS A 129 0.73 -19.99 -4.11
CA LYS A 129 1.20 -18.80 -4.86
C LYS A 129 1.09 -17.52 -4.04
N THR A 130 0.02 -17.37 -3.26
CA THR A 130 -0.18 -16.22 -2.38
C THR A 130 0.88 -16.17 -1.29
N GLU A 131 1.18 -17.30 -0.66
CA GLU A 131 2.20 -17.39 0.40
C GLU A 131 3.62 -17.15 -0.12
N GLU A 132 3.95 -17.73 -1.28
CA GLU A 132 5.22 -17.50 -1.96
C GLU A 132 5.38 -16.01 -2.31
N TRP A 133 4.33 -15.38 -2.83
CA TRP A 133 4.31 -13.96 -3.12
C TRP A 133 4.50 -13.11 -1.86
N LEU A 134 3.84 -13.44 -0.74
CA LEU A 134 3.99 -12.70 0.51
C LEU A 134 5.44 -12.76 1.03
N GLY A 135 6.08 -13.92 0.95
CA GLY A 135 7.48 -14.08 1.36
C GLY A 135 8.45 -13.31 0.46
N ALA A 136 8.19 -13.25 -0.85
CA ALA A 136 8.96 -12.42 -1.77
C ALA A 136 8.71 -10.92 -1.52
N TRP A 137 7.44 -10.53 -1.38
CA TRP A 137 7.02 -9.16 -1.12
C TRP A 137 7.68 -8.61 0.14
N GLU A 138 7.68 -9.37 1.25
CA GLU A 138 8.34 -8.97 2.50
C GLU A 138 9.84 -8.69 2.34
N LYS A 139 10.54 -9.51 1.55
CA LYS A 139 11.99 -9.40 1.34
C LYS A 139 12.38 -8.26 0.40
N GLU A 140 11.63 -8.07 -0.67
CA GLU A 140 12.00 -7.14 -1.74
C GLU A 140 11.54 -5.70 -1.46
N PHE A 141 10.29 -5.56 -1.05
CA PHE A 141 9.63 -4.27 -0.86
C PHE A 141 9.24 -4.05 0.60
N GLY A 142 8.58 -5.05 1.18
CA GLY A 142 7.95 -5.02 2.49
C GLY A 142 6.78 -4.04 2.55
N PRO A 143 5.92 -4.18 3.56
CA PRO A 143 4.90 -3.18 3.84
C PRO A 143 5.56 -1.85 4.22
N HIS A 144 5.13 -0.79 3.55
CA HIS A 144 5.63 0.57 3.78
C HIS A 144 4.59 1.63 3.41
N VAL A 145 4.83 2.85 3.90
CA VAL A 145 4.11 4.06 3.51
C VAL A 145 5.12 5.02 2.88
N SER A 146 4.97 5.30 1.59
CA SER A 146 5.79 6.29 0.88
C SER A 146 5.51 7.70 1.40
N LEU A 147 6.54 8.54 1.43
CA LEU A 147 6.45 9.91 1.93
C LEU A 147 6.85 10.97 0.88
N VAL A 148 7.58 10.55 -0.16
CA VAL A 148 7.89 11.30 -1.40
C VAL A 148 7.89 10.32 -2.57
#